data_AF-A0A1F9TWP5-F1
#
_entry.id   AF-A0A1F9TWP5-F1
#
_cell.length_a   1.000
_cell.length_b   1.000
_cell.length_c   1.000
_cell.angle_alpha   90.00
_cell.angle_beta   90.00
_cell.angle_gamma   90.00
#
_symmetry.space_group_name_H-M   'P 1'
#
loop_
_entity.id
_entity.type
_entity.pdbx_description
1 polymer ?
#
loop_
_entity_poly.entity_id
_entity_poly.type
_entity_poly.pdbx_seq_one_letter_code
_entity_poly.pdbx_strand_id
1 'polypeptide(L)'
;MKKFLLAAMACAFFTQGLRAEDDGAYEGSVHFRRMKNLAGKWVGPDPEKRKKSILVEYEVTSGGRALVEKIYSGTSREIVSVYFDKDRNLNVIRHGMLPTPSPLEFRYDKDDEFTLILPIGSGVKPDDFHLHEIAVKFTDPDHVIQRWTYYEFGKLKESETLALARMREKGEPVRQPDHDAKHAAQEEQFKKQQQAEDSRRLAEAEKARKKEEADSALRQAADAERIKLADEVRKALDLSKTKKAEEAEQARQAEEAFKTRGSQEAQRAAAAEKIRKDKQAAENAKKTAEADRLRLENEAEEAIRAAKAKEIKQEEEEEKAKEAAKAERARIKAEEKEAKRAAKEAAKAEKDAEKEREQALEDAREAKKNPKKSEPAKANEAKKEVKKASPAKEEEAEKEPSEGGSKVGRGFKKIFKAIVGE
;
A
#
# COMPACT_ATOMS: atom_id res chain seq x y z
N MET A 1 12.94 -73.63 -116.10
CA MET A 1 13.64 -72.76 -117.06
C MET A 1 13.73 -71.36 -116.49
N LYS A 2 14.94 -70.76 -116.51
CA LYS A 2 15.25 -69.31 -116.54
C LYS A 2 14.69 -68.45 -115.37
N LYS A 3 15.47 -68.09 -114.35
CA LYS A 3 16.51 -67.03 -114.24
C LYS A 3 15.95 -65.58 -114.17
N PHE A 4 16.59 -64.79 -113.29
CA PHE A 4 16.62 -63.32 -113.13
C PHE A 4 15.49 -62.68 -112.29
N LEU A 5 15.70 -61.68 -111.41
CA LEU A 5 16.85 -61.06 -110.75
C LEU A 5 16.32 -59.95 -109.81
N LEU A 6 16.99 -59.73 -108.67
CA LEU A 6 17.19 -58.47 -107.92
C LEU A 6 16.00 -57.53 -107.55
N ALA A 7 15.85 -57.30 -106.24
CA ALA A 7 16.04 -55.97 -105.63
C ALA A 7 16.20 -56.11 -104.11
N ALA A 8 17.43 -55.92 -103.63
CA ALA A 8 17.77 -55.82 -102.23
C ALA A 8 17.58 -54.37 -101.76
N MET A 9 16.78 -54.15 -100.71
CA MET A 9 16.76 -52.90 -99.96
C MET A 9 16.78 -53.23 -98.47
N ALA A 10 17.83 -52.74 -97.83
CA ALA A 10 18.20 -52.99 -96.46
C ALA A 10 17.23 -52.35 -95.46
N CYS A 11 16.60 -53.17 -94.62
CA CYS A 11 16.21 -52.77 -93.27
C CYS A 11 17.12 -53.53 -92.31
N ALA A 12 18.24 -52.87 -91.95
CA ALA A 12 19.02 -53.25 -90.79
C ALA A 12 18.15 -53.03 -89.55
N PHE A 13 17.49 -54.09 -89.09
CA PHE A 13 17.03 -54.13 -87.71
C PHE A 13 18.28 -54.06 -86.84
N PHE A 14 18.45 -52.89 -86.23
CA PHE A 14 19.34 -52.65 -85.12
C PHE A 14 18.92 -53.60 -84.00
N THR A 15 19.43 -54.83 -84.04
CA THR A 15 19.53 -55.71 -82.88
C THR A 15 20.63 -55.12 -82.02
N GLN A 16 20.33 -53.99 -81.38
CA GLN A 16 20.99 -53.63 -80.14
C GLN A 16 20.68 -54.78 -79.19
N GLY A 17 21.62 -55.72 -79.11
CA GLY A 17 21.73 -56.57 -77.96
C GLY A 17 21.74 -55.64 -76.76
N LEU A 18 20.67 -55.69 -75.97
CA LEU A 18 20.75 -55.46 -74.55
C LEU A 18 21.76 -56.47 -74.03
N ARG A 19 23.06 -56.11 -74.14
CA ARG A 19 24.01 -56.48 -73.13
C ARG A 19 23.48 -55.80 -71.88
N ALA A 20 22.71 -56.55 -71.10
CA ALA A 20 22.70 -56.32 -69.66
C ALA A 20 24.18 -56.30 -69.27
N GLU A 21 24.70 -55.11 -69.01
CA GLU A 21 25.98 -54.99 -68.34
C GLU A 21 25.85 -55.85 -67.07
N ASP A 22 26.74 -56.83 -66.94
CA ASP A 22 26.91 -57.58 -65.71
C ASP A 22 27.55 -56.61 -64.71
N ASP A 23 26.71 -55.66 -64.26
CA ASP A 23 26.99 -54.70 -63.20
C ASP A 23 27.14 -55.52 -61.93
N GLY A 24 28.35 -56.07 -61.74
CA GLY A 24 28.65 -57.16 -60.82
C GLY A 24 27.71 -57.23 -59.62
N ALA A 25 27.04 -58.37 -59.48
CA ALA A 25 25.92 -58.60 -58.57
C ALA A 25 26.05 -57.80 -57.26
N TYR A 26 25.06 -56.94 -56.98
CA TYR A 26 25.08 -56.13 -55.77
C TYR A 26 25.16 -57.03 -54.52
N GLU A 27 26.33 -57.02 -53.90
CA GLU A 27 26.59 -57.90 -52.76
C GLU A 27 25.84 -57.44 -51.51
N GLY A 28 25.83 -56.14 -51.23
CA GLY A 28 25.21 -55.56 -50.04
C GLY A 28 26.02 -55.74 -48.75
N SER A 29 25.38 -55.46 -47.61
CA SER A 29 25.87 -55.65 -46.26
C SER A 29 26.01 -57.13 -45.91
N VAL A 30 26.75 -57.45 -44.85
CA VAL A 30 26.91 -58.84 -44.39
C VAL A 30 25.55 -59.47 -44.05
N HIS A 31 24.67 -58.72 -43.39
CA HIS A 31 23.34 -59.16 -42.98
C HIS A 31 22.40 -59.30 -44.18
N PHE A 32 22.45 -58.39 -45.16
CA PHE A 32 21.65 -58.53 -46.36
C PHE A 32 22.08 -59.73 -47.21
N ARG A 33 23.39 -60.02 -47.32
CA ARG A 33 23.86 -61.27 -47.94
C ARG A 33 23.32 -62.52 -47.26
N ARG A 34 23.26 -62.53 -45.91
CA ARG A 34 22.65 -63.64 -45.17
C ARG A 34 21.16 -63.77 -45.47
N MET A 35 20.43 -62.66 -45.51
CA MET A 35 19.01 -62.65 -45.86
C MET A 35 18.75 -63.20 -47.27
N LYS A 36 19.59 -62.88 -48.26
CA LYS A 36 19.46 -63.43 -49.63
C LYS A 36 19.44 -64.97 -49.67
N ASN A 37 20.07 -65.66 -48.71
CA ASN A 37 20.05 -67.12 -48.63
C ASN A 37 18.67 -67.70 -48.26
N LEU A 38 17.73 -66.86 -47.82
CA LEU A 38 16.34 -67.27 -47.57
C LEU A 38 15.53 -67.47 -48.85
N ALA A 39 16.03 -67.05 -50.02
CA ALA A 39 15.29 -67.20 -51.28
C ALA A 39 14.69 -68.62 -51.44
N GLY A 40 13.41 -68.68 -51.77
CA GLY A 40 12.62 -69.91 -51.85
C GLY A 40 11.44 -69.95 -50.90
N LYS A 41 10.89 -71.15 -50.70
CA LYS A 41 9.68 -71.40 -49.90
C LYS A 41 10.02 -72.05 -48.57
N TRP A 42 9.32 -71.63 -47.52
CA TRP A 42 9.53 -72.05 -46.15
C TRP A 42 8.20 -72.35 -45.47
N VAL A 43 8.21 -73.29 -44.55
CA VAL A 43 7.02 -73.71 -43.81
C VAL A 43 7.30 -73.74 -42.32
N GLY A 44 6.36 -73.25 -41.53
CA GLY A 44 6.43 -73.25 -40.07
C GLY A 44 5.07 -73.39 -39.43
N PRO A 45 4.98 -73.59 -38.10
CA PRO A 45 3.72 -73.57 -37.39
C PRO A 45 3.09 -72.17 -37.43
N ASP A 46 1.77 -72.12 -37.61
CA ASP A 46 0.99 -70.88 -37.50
C ASP A 46 0.88 -70.48 -36.02
N PRO A 47 1.46 -69.33 -35.60
CA PRO A 47 1.41 -68.88 -34.21
C PRO A 47 -0.02 -68.60 -33.74
N GLU A 48 -0.91 -68.14 -34.63
CA GLU A 48 -2.31 -67.86 -34.29
C GLU A 48 -3.16 -69.14 -34.22
N LYS A 49 -2.95 -70.06 -35.18
CA LYS A 49 -3.89 -71.19 -35.38
C LYS A 49 -3.43 -72.51 -34.80
N ARG A 50 -2.22 -72.61 -34.24
CA ARG A 50 -1.57 -73.74 -33.52
C ARG A 50 -1.62 -75.14 -34.17
N LYS A 51 -2.44 -75.38 -35.19
CA LYS A 51 -2.73 -76.65 -35.86
C LYS A 51 -2.62 -76.56 -37.39
N LYS A 52 -2.30 -75.39 -37.94
CA LYS A 52 -2.03 -75.19 -39.37
C LYS A 52 -0.60 -74.72 -39.53
N SER A 53 0.02 -75.04 -40.65
CA SER A 53 1.29 -74.46 -41.05
C SER A 53 1.07 -73.20 -41.86
N ILE A 54 2.05 -72.30 -41.84
CA ILE A 54 2.10 -71.13 -42.72
C ILE A 54 3.18 -71.35 -43.77
N LEU A 55 2.91 -70.87 -44.98
CA LEU A 55 3.88 -70.78 -46.06
C LEU A 55 4.46 -69.37 -46.07
N VAL A 56 5.80 -69.30 -46.10
CA VAL A 56 6.56 -68.06 -46.24
C VAL A 56 7.38 -68.14 -47.52
N GLU A 57 7.28 -67.12 -48.36
CA GLU A 57 7.99 -67.06 -49.63
C GLU A 57 8.98 -65.90 -49.60
N TYR A 58 10.23 -66.18 -49.97
CA TYR A 58 11.28 -65.17 -50.13
C TYR A 58 11.72 -65.11 -51.59
N GLU A 59 11.72 -63.90 -52.15
CA GLU A 59 12.10 -63.65 -53.53
C GLU A 59 13.15 -62.52 -53.59
N VAL A 60 14.31 -62.80 -54.20
CA VAL A 60 15.31 -61.77 -54.49
C VAL A 60 14.88 -61.02 -55.75
N THR A 61 14.75 -59.70 -55.66
CA THR A 61 14.27 -58.84 -56.74
C THR A 61 15.20 -57.64 -56.96
N SER A 62 14.82 -56.74 -57.86
CA SER A 62 15.55 -55.49 -58.17
C SER A 62 17.03 -55.70 -58.48
N GLY A 63 17.36 -56.73 -59.27
CA GLY A 63 18.74 -57.04 -59.63
C GLY A 63 19.61 -57.48 -58.43
N GLY A 64 19.01 -58.09 -57.40
CA GLY A 64 19.74 -58.52 -56.21
C GLY A 64 19.81 -57.48 -55.08
N ARG A 65 19.08 -56.36 -55.21
CA ARG A 65 19.12 -55.22 -54.26
C ARG A 65 18.01 -55.24 -53.21
N ALA A 66 17.00 -56.09 -53.38
CA ALA A 66 15.93 -56.27 -52.42
C ALA A 66 15.56 -57.74 -52.29
N LEU A 67 15.08 -58.12 -51.11
CA LEU A 67 14.48 -59.42 -50.82
C LEU A 67 13.05 -59.18 -50.32
N VAL A 68 12.07 -59.76 -50.99
CA VAL A 68 10.66 -59.68 -50.61
C VAL A 68 10.27 -60.95 -49.87
N GLU A 69 9.80 -60.79 -48.64
CA GLU A 69 9.16 -61.83 -47.82
C GLU A 69 7.64 -61.67 -47.92
N LYS A 70 6.94 -62.77 -48.21
CA LYS A 70 5.47 -62.83 -48.19
C LYS A 70 5.03 -63.91 -47.22
N ILE A 71 4.15 -63.55 -46.30
CA ILE A 71 3.52 -64.45 -45.33
C ILE A 71 2.02 -64.38 -45.56
N TYR A 72 1.34 -65.53 -45.52
CA TYR A 72 -0.10 -65.65 -45.85
C TYR A 72 -0.43 -65.16 -47.27
N SER A 73 0.42 -65.49 -48.24
CA SER A 73 0.26 -65.00 -49.61
C SER A 73 -1.12 -65.31 -50.19
N GLY A 74 -1.72 -64.32 -50.86
CA GLY A 74 -3.03 -64.46 -51.51
C GLY A 74 -4.23 -64.42 -50.55
N THR A 75 -4.01 -64.09 -49.27
CA THR A 75 -5.10 -63.91 -48.29
C THR A 75 -5.28 -62.44 -47.93
N SER A 76 -6.41 -62.08 -47.30
CA SER A 76 -6.62 -60.73 -46.76
C SER A 76 -5.70 -60.37 -45.58
N ARG A 77 -4.90 -61.33 -45.09
CA ARG A 77 -3.93 -61.16 -44.01
C ARG A 77 -2.49 -61.23 -44.51
N GLU A 78 -2.28 -61.04 -45.81
CA GLU A 78 -0.94 -61.06 -46.39
C GLU A 78 -0.04 -60.02 -45.69
N ILE A 79 1.12 -60.47 -45.23
CA ILE A 79 2.19 -59.61 -44.72
C ILE A 79 3.30 -59.63 -45.76
N VAL A 80 3.71 -58.45 -46.21
CA VAL A 80 4.80 -58.26 -47.16
C VAL A 80 5.91 -57.46 -46.50
N SER A 81 7.09 -58.05 -46.37
CA SER A 81 8.29 -57.36 -45.88
C SER A 81 9.30 -57.21 -47.02
N VAL A 82 9.81 -56.00 -47.23
CA VAL A 82 10.86 -55.74 -48.21
C VAL A 82 12.15 -55.43 -47.48
N TYR A 83 13.10 -56.35 -47.52
CA TYR A 83 14.45 -56.18 -46.98
C TYR A 83 15.36 -55.58 -48.04
N PHE A 84 16.14 -54.56 -47.69
CA PHE A 84 17.06 -53.89 -48.58
C PHE A 84 18.20 -53.24 -47.79
N ASP A 85 19.29 -52.91 -48.46
CA ASP A 85 20.35 -52.12 -47.86
C ASP A 85 20.13 -50.62 -48.09
N LYS A 86 20.27 -49.85 -47.02
CA LYS A 86 20.42 -48.40 -47.05
C LYS A 86 21.73 -48.07 -46.37
N ASP A 87 22.62 -47.37 -47.06
CA ASP A 87 23.94 -46.97 -46.54
C ASP A 87 24.76 -48.15 -45.99
N ARG A 88 24.71 -49.31 -46.68
CA ARG A 88 25.37 -50.57 -46.28
C ARG A 88 24.88 -51.15 -44.95
N ASN A 89 23.68 -50.76 -44.52
CA ASN A 89 23.01 -51.31 -43.36
C ASN A 89 21.69 -51.99 -43.78
N LEU A 90 21.38 -53.14 -43.17
CA LEU A 90 20.17 -53.87 -43.48
C LEU A 90 18.94 -53.13 -42.93
N ASN A 91 17.94 -52.94 -43.77
CA ASN A 91 16.67 -52.30 -43.47
C ASN A 91 15.54 -53.21 -43.94
N VAL A 92 14.37 -53.04 -43.32
CA VAL A 92 13.12 -53.66 -43.79
C VAL A 92 11.98 -52.68 -43.67
N ILE A 93 11.10 -52.68 -44.67
CA ILE A 93 9.78 -52.05 -44.56
C ILE A 93 8.76 -53.19 -44.61
N ARG A 94 7.97 -53.33 -43.55
CA ARG A 94 6.91 -54.32 -43.46
C ARG A 94 5.54 -53.67 -43.61
N HIS A 95 4.75 -54.20 -44.54
CA HIS A 95 3.34 -53.93 -44.73
C HIS A 95 2.54 -55.16 -44.28
N GLY A 96 1.49 -54.97 -43.48
CA GLY A 96 0.69 -56.09 -42.99
C GLY A 96 -0.66 -55.60 -42.47
N MET A 97 -1.20 -56.30 -41.47
CA MET A 97 -2.49 -55.96 -40.86
C MET A 97 -2.44 -54.71 -39.97
N LEU A 98 -1.26 -54.23 -39.61
CA LEU A 98 -1.11 -52.99 -38.87
C LEU A 98 -1.39 -51.78 -39.77
N PRO A 99 -2.07 -50.74 -39.27
CA PRO A 99 -2.48 -49.58 -40.07
C PRO A 99 -1.29 -48.77 -40.60
N THR A 100 -0.11 -48.89 -39.99
CA THR A 100 1.11 -48.18 -40.38
C THR A 100 2.20 -49.16 -40.80
N PRO A 101 2.88 -48.92 -41.94
CA PRO A 101 4.08 -49.67 -42.29
C PRO A 101 5.13 -49.52 -41.18
N SER A 102 5.80 -50.61 -40.83
CA SER A 102 6.83 -50.61 -39.79
C SER A 102 8.21 -50.63 -40.45
N PRO A 103 8.93 -49.49 -40.51
CA PRO A 103 10.32 -49.49 -40.93
C PRO A 103 11.18 -50.00 -39.77
N LEU A 104 12.08 -50.95 -40.02
CA LEU A 104 13.05 -51.41 -39.02
C LEU A 104 14.45 -51.35 -39.61
N GLU A 105 15.41 -50.99 -38.78
CA GLU A 105 16.83 -50.87 -39.15
C GLU A 105 17.65 -51.85 -38.31
N PHE A 106 18.63 -52.51 -38.92
CA PHE A 106 19.59 -53.30 -38.16
C PHE A 106 20.26 -52.47 -37.05
N ARG A 107 20.40 -53.08 -35.87
CA ARG A 107 21.02 -52.47 -34.70
C ARG A 107 22.23 -53.22 -34.19
N TYR A 108 22.12 -54.52 -33.97
CA TYR A 108 23.19 -55.32 -33.36
C TYR A 108 23.06 -56.81 -33.67
N ASP A 109 24.17 -57.53 -33.49
CA ASP A 109 24.24 -58.99 -33.45
C ASP A 109 24.30 -59.47 -31.99
N LYS A 110 23.64 -60.58 -31.69
CA LYS A 110 23.67 -61.25 -30.38
C LYS A 110 23.45 -62.76 -30.55
N ASP A 111 24.33 -63.61 -30.02
CA ASP A 111 24.14 -65.08 -29.95
C ASP A 111 23.67 -65.74 -31.29
N ASP A 112 24.36 -65.40 -32.40
CA ASP A 112 24.08 -65.82 -33.79
C ASP A 112 22.73 -65.32 -34.37
N GLU A 113 22.10 -64.38 -33.70
CA GLU A 113 20.91 -63.65 -34.13
C GLU A 113 21.30 -62.21 -34.47
N PHE A 114 20.66 -61.62 -35.48
CA PHE A 114 20.71 -60.17 -35.67
C PHE A 114 19.36 -59.53 -35.51
N THR A 115 19.37 -58.30 -35.01
CA THR A 115 18.16 -57.61 -34.58
C THR A 115 17.97 -56.32 -35.39
N LEU A 116 16.77 -56.18 -35.95
CA LEU A 116 16.26 -54.95 -36.54
C LEU A 116 15.27 -54.29 -35.59
N ILE A 117 15.42 -52.99 -35.34
CA ILE A 117 14.59 -52.22 -34.41
C ILE A 117 14.01 -51.02 -35.13
N LEU A 118 12.78 -50.66 -34.74
CA LEU A 118 12.12 -49.44 -35.15
C LEU A 118 13.00 -48.22 -34.84
N PRO A 119 13.44 -47.44 -35.85
CA PRO A 119 14.28 -46.30 -35.59
C PRO A 119 13.52 -45.20 -34.85
N ILE A 120 14.25 -44.46 -34.02
CA ILE A 120 13.77 -43.21 -33.43
C ILE A 120 13.44 -42.26 -34.58
N GLY A 121 12.24 -41.66 -34.56
CA GLY A 121 11.79 -40.77 -35.61
C GLY A 121 11.15 -41.47 -36.82
N SER A 122 10.80 -42.76 -36.72
CA SER A 122 10.04 -43.50 -37.74
C SER A 122 8.64 -42.95 -38.04
N GLY A 123 8.12 -42.06 -37.18
CA GLY A 123 6.75 -41.54 -37.26
C GLY A 123 5.69 -42.46 -36.64
N VAL A 124 6.07 -43.66 -36.19
CA VAL A 124 5.20 -44.56 -35.42
C VAL A 124 5.06 -44.02 -34.00
N LYS A 125 3.82 -43.87 -33.51
CA LYS A 125 3.57 -43.35 -32.16
C LYS A 125 3.83 -44.44 -31.12
N PRO A 126 4.45 -44.12 -29.96
CA PRO A 126 4.69 -45.10 -28.89
C PRO A 126 3.40 -45.73 -28.34
N ASP A 127 2.28 -45.01 -28.42
CA ASP A 127 0.99 -45.46 -27.90
C ASP A 127 0.27 -46.44 -28.83
N ASP A 128 0.57 -46.41 -30.13
CA ASP A 128 -0.05 -47.30 -31.10
C ASP A 128 0.52 -48.72 -30.97
N PHE A 129 -0.30 -49.74 -31.22
CA PHE A 129 0.19 -51.12 -31.34
C PHE A 129 1.06 -51.26 -32.60
N HIS A 130 2.36 -51.54 -32.42
CA HIS A 130 3.32 -51.58 -33.52
C HIS A 130 4.37 -52.68 -33.36
N LEU A 131 4.93 -53.12 -34.50
CA LEU A 131 6.11 -53.98 -34.51
C LEU A 131 7.35 -53.15 -34.18
N HIS A 132 7.97 -53.47 -33.05
CA HIS A 132 9.12 -52.73 -32.54
C HIS A 132 10.45 -53.36 -32.92
N GLU A 133 10.50 -54.70 -32.97
CA GLU A 133 11.73 -55.46 -33.18
C GLU A 133 11.47 -56.73 -33.99
N ILE A 134 12.36 -57.03 -34.94
CA ILE A 134 12.51 -58.35 -35.55
C ILE A 134 13.92 -58.84 -35.25
N ALA A 135 14.02 -60.01 -34.65
CA ALA A 135 15.28 -60.70 -34.48
C ALA A 135 15.28 -61.97 -35.36
N VAL A 136 16.36 -62.18 -36.11
CA VAL A 136 16.49 -63.27 -37.09
C VAL A 136 17.70 -64.13 -36.76
N LYS A 137 17.46 -65.42 -36.54
CA LYS A 137 18.48 -66.42 -36.24
C LYS A 137 18.45 -67.53 -37.29
N PHE A 138 19.59 -67.76 -37.93
CA PHE A 138 19.79 -68.91 -38.83
C PHE A 138 20.34 -70.05 -37.99
N THR A 139 19.58 -71.12 -37.80
CA THR A 139 20.07 -72.29 -37.03
C THR A 139 20.90 -73.23 -37.90
N ASP A 140 20.53 -73.34 -39.18
CA ASP A 140 21.28 -74.04 -40.24
C ASP A 140 20.77 -73.55 -41.63
N PRO A 141 21.32 -74.03 -42.77
CA PRO A 141 20.91 -73.56 -44.11
C PRO A 141 19.43 -73.75 -44.46
N ASP A 142 18.75 -74.67 -43.77
CA ASP A 142 17.36 -75.07 -44.01
C ASP A 142 16.42 -74.72 -42.85
N HIS A 143 16.90 -74.01 -41.82
CA HIS A 143 16.10 -73.61 -40.67
C HIS A 143 16.41 -72.17 -40.22
N VAL A 144 15.37 -71.36 -40.11
CA VAL A 144 15.45 -69.97 -39.64
C VAL A 144 14.38 -69.71 -38.58
N ILE A 145 14.74 -68.97 -37.55
CA ILE A 145 13.84 -68.52 -36.49
C ILE A 145 13.76 -67.01 -36.58
N GLN A 146 12.53 -66.49 -36.64
CA GLN A 146 12.26 -65.07 -36.48
C GLN A 146 11.50 -64.82 -35.20
N ARG A 147 11.90 -63.81 -34.43
CA ARG A 147 11.16 -63.32 -33.27
C ARG A 147 10.68 -61.92 -33.55
N TRP A 148 9.38 -61.71 -33.48
CA TRP A 148 8.73 -60.42 -33.66
C TRP A 148 8.28 -59.91 -32.30
N THR A 149 8.54 -58.65 -32.00
CA THR A 149 8.21 -58.05 -30.71
C THR A 149 7.37 -56.82 -30.92
N TYR A 150 6.19 -56.82 -30.33
CA TYR A 150 5.19 -55.76 -30.46
C TYR A 150 5.08 -54.93 -29.19
N TYR A 151 4.91 -53.63 -29.38
CA TYR A 151 4.78 -52.67 -28.30
C TYR A 151 3.44 -51.93 -28.42
N GLU A 152 2.91 -51.51 -27.28
CA GLU A 152 1.72 -50.67 -27.14
C GLU A 152 1.89 -49.80 -25.88
N PHE A 153 1.56 -48.51 -25.94
CA PHE A 153 1.78 -47.57 -24.81
C PHE A 153 3.22 -47.59 -24.27
N GLY A 154 4.20 -47.70 -25.18
CA GLY A 154 5.62 -47.76 -24.85
C GLY A 154 6.05 -49.01 -24.05
N LYS A 155 5.20 -50.04 -23.97
CA LYS A 155 5.47 -51.28 -23.24
C LYS A 155 5.42 -52.47 -24.16
N LEU A 156 6.24 -53.48 -23.84
CA LEU A 156 6.15 -54.80 -24.47
C LEU A 156 4.74 -55.34 -24.30
N LYS A 157 4.06 -55.61 -25.42
CA LYS A 157 2.71 -56.15 -25.44
C LYS A 157 2.72 -57.65 -25.72
N GLU A 158 3.41 -58.04 -26.79
CA GLU A 158 3.44 -59.41 -27.28
C GLU A 158 4.77 -59.70 -27.96
N SER A 159 5.17 -60.97 -27.95
CA SER A 159 6.26 -61.46 -28.78
C SER A 159 5.85 -62.78 -29.44
N GLU A 160 6.02 -62.85 -30.76
CA GLU A 160 5.71 -64.01 -31.57
C GLU A 160 7.01 -64.61 -32.09
N THR A 161 7.10 -65.94 -32.10
CA THR A 161 8.24 -66.66 -32.67
C THR A 161 7.78 -67.50 -33.84
N LEU A 162 8.42 -67.31 -34.98
CA LEU A 162 8.18 -68.04 -36.21
C LEU A 162 9.40 -68.90 -36.54
N ALA A 163 9.29 -70.21 -36.30
CA ALA A 163 10.29 -71.19 -36.68
C ALA A 163 9.96 -71.77 -38.05
N LEU A 164 10.84 -71.57 -39.02
CA LEU A 164 10.64 -71.93 -40.42
C LEU A 164 11.66 -72.99 -40.84
N ALA A 165 11.17 -74.00 -41.56
CA ALA A 165 11.98 -74.98 -42.25
C ALA A 165 11.84 -74.82 -43.77
N ARG A 166 12.92 -74.97 -44.52
CA ARG A 166 12.91 -74.86 -45.98
C ARG A 166 12.05 -75.97 -46.58
N MET A 167 11.19 -75.60 -47.53
CA MET A 167 10.40 -76.55 -48.29
C MET A 167 11.25 -77.10 -49.45
N ARG A 168 11.30 -78.42 -49.62
CA ARG A 168 11.96 -79.06 -50.76
C ARG A 168 11.10 -78.92 -52.02
N GLU A 169 11.70 -79.09 -53.20
CA GLU A 169 10.99 -79.01 -54.50
C GLU A 169 9.77 -79.94 -54.61
N LYS A 170 9.71 -81.03 -53.82
CA LYS A 170 8.56 -81.95 -53.75
C LYS A 170 7.46 -81.51 -52.76
N GLY A 171 7.53 -80.30 -52.21
CA GLY A 171 6.52 -79.76 -51.28
C GLY A 171 6.59 -80.32 -49.86
N GLU A 172 7.56 -81.18 -49.56
CA GLU A 172 7.75 -81.74 -48.22
C GLU A 172 8.77 -80.91 -47.41
N PRO A 173 8.49 -80.63 -46.13
CA PRO A 173 9.49 -80.05 -45.25
C PRO A 173 10.68 -81.00 -45.06
N VAL A 174 11.88 -80.46 -44.91
CA VAL A 174 13.07 -81.22 -44.51
C VAL A 174 12.78 -81.89 -43.16
N ARG A 175 12.58 -83.22 -43.14
CA ARG A 175 12.47 -84.00 -41.91
C ARG A 175 13.86 -84.28 -41.36
N GLN A 176 14.10 -83.98 -40.08
CA GLN A 176 15.32 -84.40 -39.38
C GLN A 176 15.27 -85.92 -39.10
N PRO A 177 16.23 -86.76 -39.56
CA PRO A 177 16.00 -88.20 -39.67
C PRO A 177 16.16 -89.06 -38.40
N ASP A 178 16.57 -88.53 -37.25
CA ASP A 178 16.88 -89.32 -36.03
C ASP A 178 16.12 -88.85 -34.78
N HIS A 179 15.07 -88.06 -34.97
CA HIS A 179 14.56 -87.18 -33.92
C HIS A 179 13.37 -87.75 -33.13
N ASP A 180 12.64 -88.78 -33.56
CA ASP A 180 11.33 -89.13 -32.96
C ASP A 180 11.40 -89.76 -31.55
N ALA A 181 12.36 -90.64 -31.28
CA ALA A 181 12.51 -91.25 -29.94
C ALA A 181 13.23 -90.32 -28.95
N LYS A 182 14.19 -89.52 -29.44
CA LYS A 182 14.84 -88.46 -28.66
C LYS A 182 13.88 -87.29 -28.42
N HIS A 183 12.97 -86.99 -29.36
CA HIS A 183 11.93 -85.97 -29.20
C HIS A 183 10.99 -86.31 -28.08
N ALA A 184 10.49 -87.55 -27.98
CA ALA A 184 9.54 -87.89 -26.93
C ALA A 184 10.15 -87.67 -25.52
N ALA A 185 11.42 -88.07 -25.32
CA ALA A 185 12.14 -87.83 -24.09
C ALA A 185 12.48 -86.34 -23.88
N GLN A 186 12.90 -85.63 -24.93
CA GLN A 186 13.20 -84.20 -24.88
C GLN A 186 11.93 -83.36 -24.68
N GLU A 187 10.78 -83.78 -25.20
CA GLU A 187 9.48 -83.12 -25.06
C GLU A 187 8.93 -83.30 -23.65
N GLU A 188 9.09 -84.49 -23.05
CA GLU A 188 8.75 -84.67 -21.63
C GLU A 188 9.68 -83.84 -20.72
N GLN A 189 10.98 -83.81 -21.02
CA GLN A 189 11.95 -82.99 -20.29
C GLN A 189 11.66 -81.49 -20.46
N PHE A 190 11.30 -81.05 -21.66
CA PHE A 190 10.90 -79.67 -21.96
C PHE A 190 9.60 -79.31 -21.24
N LYS A 191 8.59 -80.19 -21.21
CA LYS A 191 7.36 -79.98 -20.44
C LYS A 191 7.64 -79.81 -18.94
N LYS A 192 8.53 -80.63 -18.36
CA LYS A 192 8.95 -80.49 -16.96
C LYS A 192 9.71 -79.19 -16.71
N GLN A 193 10.61 -78.80 -17.62
CA GLN A 193 11.31 -77.52 -17.54
C GLN A 193 10.35 -76.34 -17.63
N GLN A 194 9.39 -76.39 -18.54
CA GLN A 194 8.39 -75.35 -18.73
C GLN A 194 7.46 -75.23 -17.51
N GLN A 195 7.01 -76.35 -16.93
CA GLN A 195 6.24 -76.33 -15.68
C GLN A 195 7.04 -75.76 -14.49
N ALA A 196 8.34 -76.08 -14.40
CA ALA A 196 9.22 -75.52 -13.38
C ALA A 196 9.45 -74.01 -13.58
N GLU A 197 9.60 -73.57 -14.83
CA GLU A 197 9.73 -72.15 -15.18
C GLU A 197 8.44 -71.38 -14.89
N ASP A 198 7.28 -71.91 -15.26
CA ASP A 198 5.97 -71.31 -14.97
C ASP A 198 5.73 -71.21 -13.46
N SER A 199 6.09 -72.24 -12.69
CA SER A 199 6.02 -72.21 -11.23
C SER A 199 6.93 -71.14 -10.63
N ARG A 200 8.15 -70.98 -11.18
CA ARG A 200 9.08 -69.93 -10.77
C ARG A 200 8.55 -68.54 -11.11
N ARG A 201 7.97 -68.36 -12.30
CA ARG A 201 7.34 -67.10 -12.74
C ARG A 201 6.16 -66.73 -11.84
N LEU A 202 5.32 -67.70 -11.47
CA LEU A 202 4.22 -67.47 -10.53
C LEU A 202 4.72 -67.06 -9.13
N ALA A 203 5.75 -67.73 -8.62
CA ALA A 203 6.35 -67.38 -7.34
C ALA A 203 7.00 -65.98 -7.36
N GLU A 204 7.63 -65.60 -8.47
CA GLU A 204 8.22 -64.27 -8.66
C GLU A 204 7.14 -63.19 -8.79
N ALA A 205 6.05 -63.46 -9.53
CA ALA A 205 4.90 -62.58 -9.63
C ALA A 205 4.21 -62.39 -8.28
N GLU A 206 4.08 -63.42 -7.46
CA GLU A 206 3.51 -63.30 -6.11
C GLU A 206 4.41 -62.44 -5.19
N LYS A 207 5.73 -62.61 -5.28
CA LYS A 207 6.68 -61.75 -4.56
C LYS A 207 6.57 -60.30 -5.02
N ALA A 208 6.45 -60.05 -6.32
CA ALA A 208 6.27 -58.71 -6.86
C ALA A 208 4.96 -58.08 -6.37
N ARG A 209 3.85 -58.82 -6.37
CA ARG A 209 2.55 -58.35 -5.86
C ARG A 209 2.62 -57.99 -4.38
N LYS A 210 3.24 -58.84 -3.55
CA LYS A 210 3.43 -58.57 -2.12
C LYS A 210 4.28 -57.33 -1.87
N LYS A 211 5.32 -57.12 -2.68
CA LYS A 211 6.14 -55.91 -2.62
C LYS A 211 5.34 -54.66 -3.00
N GLU A 212 4.57 -54.71 -4.08
CA GLU A 212 3.72 -53.59 -4.51
C GLU A 212 2.65 -53.25 -3.46
N GLU A 213 2.04 -54.26 -2.83
CA GLU A 213 1.09 -54.08 -1.74
C GLU A 213 1.73 -53.41 -0.51
N ALA A 214 2.96 -53.81 -0.14
CA ALA A 214 3.72 -53.18 0.94
C ALA A 214 4.10 -51.73 0.61
N ASP A 215 4.55 -51.45 -0.62
CA ASP A 215 4.89 -50.10 -1.07
C ASP A 215 3.64 -49.20 -1.10
N SER A 216 2.49 -49.75 -1.51
CA SER A 216 1.20 -49.06 -1.48
C SER A 216 0.77 -48.71 -0.05
N ALA A 217 0.88 -49.66 0.89
CA ALA A 217 0.57 -49.42 2.30
C ALA A 217 1.48 -48.34 2.91
N LEU A 218 2.77 -48.33 2.56
CA LEU A 218 3.71 -47.30 3.01
C LEU A 218 3.32 -45.90 2.48
N ARG A 219 2.90 -45.80 1.22
CA ARG A 219 2.41 -44.54 0.64
C ARG A 219 1.15 -44.06 1.34
N GLN A 220 0.19 -44.94 1.59
CA GLN A 220 -1.04 -44.60 2.32
C GLN A 220 -0.75 -44.12 3.75
N ALA A 221 0.20 -44.74 4.45
CA ALA A 221 0.63 -44.30 5.77
C ALA A 221 1.28 -42.90 5.73
N ALA A 222 2.15 -42.65 4.75
CA ALA A 222 2.79 -41.34 4.57
C ALA A 222 1.78 -40.24 4.23
N ASP A 223 0.78 -40.53 3.39
CA ASP A 223 -0.28 -39.57 3.07
C ASP A 223 -1.18 -39.29 4.28
N ALA A 224 -1.47 -40.30 5.10
CA ALA A 224 -2.21 -40.10 6.35
C ALA A 224 -1.46 -39.19 7.34
N GLU A 225 -0.13 -39.31 7.45
CA GLU A 225 0.67 -38.39 8.26
C GLU A 225 0.70 -36.97 7.69
N ARG A 226 0.79 -36.81 6.36
CA ARG A 226 0.70 -35.50 5.71
C ARG A 226 -0.62 -34.80 5.98
N ILE A 227 -1.73 -35.53 5.95
CA ILE A 227 -3.05 -34.98 6.28
C ILE A 227 -3.09 -34.49 7.74
N LYS A 228 -2.59 -35.29 8.69
CA LYS A 228 -2.50 -34.88 10.10
C LYS A 228 -1.67 -33.61 10.29
N LEU A 229 -0.50 -33.55 9.64
CA LEU A 229 0.37 -32.36 9.70
C LEU A 229 -0.31 -31.13 9.07
N ALA A 230 -1.04 -31.30 7.96
CA ALA A 230 -1.79 -30.22 7.34
C ALA A 230 -2.89 -29.68 8.27
N ASP A 231 -3.59 -30.55 9.00
CA ASP A 231 -4.59 -30.15 9.99
C ASP A 231 -3.98 -29.39 11.17
N GLU A 232 -2.80 -29.81 11.66
CA GLU A 232 -2.06 -29.10 12.71
C GLU A 232 -1.61 -27.71 12.24
N VAL A 233 -1.07 -27.60 11.03
CA VAL A 233 -0.69 -26.31 10.43
C VAL A 233 -1.91 -25.40 10.29
N ARG A 234 -3.05 -25.94 9.86
CA ARG A 234 -4.30 -25.17 9.77
C ARG A 234 -4.75 -24.65 11.13
N LYS A 235 -4.73 -25.48 12.17
CA LYS A 235 -5.04 -25.06 13.55
C LYS A 235 -4.09 -23.97 14.04
N ALA A 236 -2.78 -24.11 13.79
CA ALA A 236 -1.79 -23.11 14.16
C ALA A 236 -2.01 -21.78 13.43
N LEU A 237 -2.39 -21.82 12.15
CA LEU A 237 -2.72 -20.62 11.37
C LEU A 237 -3.96 -19.92 11.92
N ASP A 238 -4.99 -20.67 12.28
CA ASP A 238 -6.21 -20.10 12.84
C ASP A 238 -5.96 -19.48 14.23
N LEU A 239 -5.16 -20.13 15.08
CA LEU A 239 -4.69 -19.55 16.35
C LEU A 239 -3.85 -18.27 16.15
N SER A 240 -3.02 -18.22 15.11
CA SER A 240 -2.26 -17.01 14.79
C SER A 240 -3.18 -15.87 14.33
N LYS A 241 -4.22 -16.17 13.56
CA LYS A 241 -5.21 -15.17 13.12
C LYS A 241 -6.03 -14.62 14.29
N THR A 242 -6.47 -15.47 15.21
CA THR A 242 -7.21 -15.02 16.40
C THR A 242 -6.33 -14.13 17.28
N LYS A 243 -5.07 -14.54 17.54
CA LYS A 243 -4.13 -13.72 18.31
C LYS A 243 -3.89 -12.35 17.68
N LYS A 244 -3.71 -12.29 16.34
CA LYS A 244 -3.58 -11.00 15.63
C LYS A 244 -4.84 -10.14 15.71
N ALA A 245 -6.02 -10.74 15.70
CA ALA A 245 -7.28 -10.02 15.87
C ALA A 245 -7.41 -9.44 17.28
N GLU A 246 -7.04 -10.21 18.31
CA GLU A 246 -7.01 -9.75 19.71
C GLU A 246 -6.00 -8.61 19.91
N GLU A 247 -4.79 -8.73 19.36
CA GLU A 247 -3.78 -7.65 19.40
C GLU A 247 -4.28 -6.36 18.71
N ALA A 248 -4.97 -6.49 17.57
CA ALA A 248 -5.55 -5.34 16.87
C ALA A 248 -6.70 -4.70 17.66
N GLU A 249 -7.53 -5.49 18.36
CA GLU A 249 -8.58 -4.98 19.22
C GLU A 249 -8.00 -4.24 20.44
N GLN A 250 -6.98 -4.82 21.09
CA GLN A 250 -6.26 -4.15 22.18
C GLN A 250 -5.64 -2.83 21.74
N ALA A 251 -5.06 -2.77 20.54
CA ALA A 251 -4.52 -1.53 19.98
C ALA A 251 -5.61 -0.47 19.77
N ARG A 252 -6.79 -0.84 19.26
CA ARG A 252 -7.94 0.07 19.11
C ARG A 252 -8.43 0.60 20.46
N GLN A 253 -8.56 -0.27 21.46
CA GLN A 253 -8.95 0.13 22.81
C GLN A 253 -7.92 1.09 23.43
N ALA A 254 -6.62 0.84 23.22
CA ALA A 254 -5.56 1.73 23.69
C ALA A 254 -5.59 3.11 23.00
N GLU A 255 -5.87 3.16 21.69
CA GLU A 255 -6.03 4.42 20.96
C GLU A 255 -7.24 5.22 21.45
N GLU A 256 -8.37 4.56 21.69
CA GLU A 256 -9.57 5.18 22.25
C GLU A 256 -9.33 5.70 23.68
N ALA A 257 -8.64 4.93 24.52
CA ALA A 257 -8.20 5.37 25.84
C ALA A 257 -7.28 6.59 25.78
N PHE A 258 -6.40 6.66 24.77
CA PHE A 258 -5.53 7.82 24.55
C PHE A 258 -6.34 9.06 24.13
N LYS A 259 -7.27 8.92 23.19
CA LYS A 259 -8.15 10.02 22.74
C LYS A 259 -9.02 10.56 23.89
N THR A 260 -9.60 9.67 24.68
CA THR A 260 -10.41 10.06 25.85
C THR A 260 -9.56 10.76 26.91
N ARG A 261 -8.35 10.27 27.21
CA ARG A 261 -7.41 10.93 28.11
C ARG A 261 -7.00 12.32 27.62
N GLY A 262 -6.70 12.47 26.33
CA GLY A 262 -6.38 13.76 25.72
C GLY A 262 -7.54 14.76 25.83
N SER A 263 -8.77 14.30 25.59
CA SER A 263 -9.98 15.12 25.79
C SER A 263 -10.17 15.55 27.24
N GLN A 264 -10.00 14.64 28.20
CA GLN A 264 -10.07 14.96 29.63
C GLN A 264 -8.98 15.94 30.07
N GLU A 265 -7.77 15.81 29.56
CA GLU A 265 -6.66 16.72 29.85
C GLU A 265 -6.90 18.12 29.28
N ALA A 266 -7.44 18.22 28.06
CA ALA A 266 -7.87 19.49 27.48
C ALA A 266 -8.99 20.16 28.30
N GLN A 267 -9.98 19.39 28.76
CA GLN A 267 -11.04 19.89 29.64
C GLN A 267 -10.48 20.40 30.98
N ARG A 268 -9.52 19.67 31.57
CA ARG A 268 -8.84 20.11 32.82
C ARG A 268 -8.03 21.38 32.61
N ALA A 269 -7.32 21.51 31.48
CA ALA A 269 -6.57 22.71 31.13
C ALA A 269 -7.51 23.92 30.94
N ALA A 270 -8.63 23.75 30.23
CA ALA A 270 -9.64 24.80 30.05
C ALA A 270 -10.27 25.22 31.40
N ALA A 271 -10.58 24.26 32.28
CA ALA A 271 -11.07 24.54 33.61
C ALA A 271 -10.05 25.32 34.46
N ALA A 272 -8.77 24.93 34.41
CA ALA A 272 -7.69 25.63 35.11
C ALA A 272 -7.50 27.06 34.58
N GLU A 273 -7.59 27.27 33.27
CA GLU A 273 -7.52 28.62 32.67
C GLU A 273 -8.70 29.48 33.12
N LYS A 274 -9.92 28.92 33.15
CA LYS A 274 -11.10 29.62 33.67
C LYS A 274 -10.90 30.05 35.12
N ILE A 275 -10.43 29.13 35.99
CA ILE A 275 -10.14 29.44 37.40
C ILE A 275 -9.10 30.57 37.50
N ARG A 276 -8.06 30.55 36.66
CA ARG A 276 -7.04 31.62 36.62
C ARG A 276 -7.64 32.98 36.23
N LYS A 277 -8.49 33.02 35.20
CA LYS A 277 -9.19 34.24 34.77
C LYS A 277 -10.12 34.77 35.86
N ASP A 278 -10.90 33.90 36.49
CA ASP A 278 -11.81 34.25 37.58
C ASP A 278 -11.02 34.81 38.80
N LYS A 279 -9.88 34.20 39.14
CA LYS A 279 -8.99 34.70 40.20
C LYS A 279 -8.41 36.08 39.87
N GLN A 280 -7.96 36.29 38.63
CA GLN A 280 -7.44 37.58 38.19
C GLN A 280 -8.52 38.67 38.17
N ALA A 281 -9.74 38.33 37.75
CA ALA A 281 -10.88 39.24 37.80
C ALA A 281 -11.22 39.63 39.24
N ALA A 282 -11.22 38.67 40.17
CA ALA A 282 -11.44 38.93 41.59
C ALA A 282 -10.34 39.81 42.21
N GLU A 283 -9.07 39.59 41.85
CA GLU A 283 -7.96 40.44 42.30
C GLU A 283 -8.08 41.87 41.77
N ASN A 284 -8.43 42.03 40.49
CA ASN A 284 -8.66 43.33 39.88
C ASN A 284 -9.84 44.05 40.54
N ALA A 285 -10.95 43.35 40.80
CA ALA A 285 -12.10 43.91 41.52
C ALA A 285 -11.72 44.38 42.93
N LYS A 286 -10.88 43.61 43.63
CA LYS A 286 -10.35 44.01 44.95
C LYS A 286 -9.50 45.28 44.87
N LYS A 287 -8.61 45.39 43.87
CA LYS A 287 -7.80 46.59 43.65
C LYS A 287 -8.65 47.82 43.33
N THR A 288 -9.69 47.66 42.51
CA THR A 288 -10.64 48.75 42.22
C THR A 288 -11.38 49.18 43.49
N ALA A 289 -11.89 48.24 44.28
CA ALA A 289 -12.58 48.55 45.53
C ALA A 289 -11.66 49.26 46.55
N GLU A 290 -10.39 48.88 46.61
CA GLU A 290 -9.40 49.53 47.46
C GLU A 290 -9.07 50.95 46.97
N ALA A 291 -8.93 51.15 45.66
CA ALA A 291 -8.74 52.47 45.07
C ALA A 291 -9.94 53.39 45.31
N ASP A 292 -11.17 52.88 45.17
CA ASP A 292 -12.39 53.63 45.46
C ASP A 292 -12.49 54.00 46.95
N ARG A 293 -12.10 53.07 47.86
CA ARG A 293 -12.03 53.36 49.30
C ARG A 293 -11.04 54.49 49.59
N LEU A 294 -9.85 54.44 49.00
CA LEU A 294 -8.83 55.47 49.19
C LEU A 294 -9.29 56.83 48.61
N ARG A 295 -10.01 56.83 47.49
CA ARG A 295 -10.60 58.05 46.92
C ARG A 295 -11.61 58.67 47.87
N LEU A 296 -12.53 57.86 48.41
CA LEU A 296 -13.52 58.32 49.39
C LEU A 296 -12.87 58.83 50.68
N GLU A 297 -11.80 58.19 51.15
CA GLU A 297 -11.03 58.64 52.31
C GLU A 297 -10.38 60.01 52.05
N ASN A 298 -9.75 60.20 50.89
CA ASN A 298 -9.18 61.48 50.49
C ASN A 298 -10.25 62.58 50.33
N GLU A 299 -11.39 62.27 49.70
CA GLU A 299 -12.53 63.19 49.58
C GLU A 299 -13.08 63.60 50.96
N ALA A 300 -13.14 62.66 51.91
CA ALA A 300 -13.54 62.93 53.28
C ALA A 300 -12.52 63.81 54.02
N GLU A 301 -11.21 63.55 53.87
CA GLU A 301 -10.16 64.41 54.43
C GLU A 301 -10.22 65.84 53.86
N GLU A 302 -10.45 65.97 52.56
CA GLU A 302 -10.58 67.27 51.91
C GLU A 302 -11.80 68.03 52.42
N ALA A 303 -12.94 67.34 52.58
CA ALA A 303 -14.14 67.92 53.19
C ALA A 303 -13.91 68.39 54.63
N ILE A 304 -13.16 67.62 55.43
CA ILE A 304 -12.77 68.01 56.80
C ILE A 304 -11.88 69.26 56.78
N ARG A 305 -10.89 69.32 55.87
CA ARG A 305 -10.03 70.51 55.72
C ARG A 305 -10.83 71.73 55.29
N ALA A 306 -11.77 71.57 54.35
CA ALA A 306 -12.65 72.64 53.90
C ALA A 306 -13.57 73.14 55.02
N ALA A 307 -14.09 72.25 55.88
CA ALA A 307 -14.89 72.61 57.04
C ALA A 307 -14.06 73.41 58.07
N LYS A 308 -12.85 72.95 58.41
CA LYS A 308 -11.94 73.68 59.31
C LYS A 308 -11.54 75.05 58.75
N ALA A 309 -11.31 75.16 57.44
CA ALA A 309 -11.01 76.44 56.82
C ALA A 309 -12.18 77.43 56.90
N LYS A 310 -13.43 76.94 56.85
CA LYS A 310 -14.62 77.78 57.08
C LYS A 310 -14.73 78.23 58.54
N GLU A 311 -14.44 77.34 59.48
CA GLU A 311 -14.42 77.65 60.92
C GLU A 311 -13.38 78.73 61.24
N ILE A 312 -12.14 78.59 60.74
CA ILE A 312 -11.08 79.61 60.88
C ILE A 312 -11.52 80.96 60.30
N LYS A 313 -12.11 80.98 59.09
CA LYS A 313 -12.63 82.22 58.50
C LYS A 313 -13.72 82.87 59.36
N GLN A 314 -14.60 82.07 59.95
CA GLN A 314 -15.65 82.55 60.83
C GLN A 314 -15.07 83.13 62.12
N GLU A 315 -14.06 82.50 62.71
CA GLU A 315 -13.33 83.02 63.87
C GLU A 315 -12.61 84.34 63.54
N GLU A 316 -11.94 84.45 62.39
CA GLU A 316 -11.30 85.69 61.93
C GLU A 316 -12.32 86.82 61.71
N GLU A 317 -13.50 86.52 61.14
CA GLU A 317 -14.58 87.48 60.97
C GLU A 317 -15.15 87.93 62.33
N GLU A 318 -15.30 87.01 63.28
CA GLU A 318 -15.74 87.34 64.64
C GLU A 318 -14.71 88.19 65.39
N GLU A 319 -13.42 87.90 65.23
CA GLU A 319 -12.34 88.71 65.80
C GLU A 319 -12.31 90.12 65.20
N LYS A 320 -12.41 90.24 63.87
CA LYS A 320 -12.54 91.55 63.19
C LYS A 320 -13.78 92.31 63.67
N ALA A 321 -14.91 91.63 63.88
CA ALA A 321 -16.11 92.25 64.43
C ALA A 321 -15.90 92.74 65.87
N LYS A 322 -15.18 91.98 66.71
CA LYS A 322 -14.79 92.39 68.07
C LYS A 322 -13.86 93.61 68.06
N GLU A 323 -12.87 93.64 67.17
CA GLU A 323 -11.98 94.79 67.00
C GLU A 323 -12.72 96.03 66.51
N ALA A 324 -13.60 95.89 65.51
CA ALA A 324 -14.46 96.97 65.03
C ALA A 324 -15.34 97.53 66.14
N ALA A 325 -15.99 96.66 66.94
CA ALA A 325 -16.79 97.09 68.09
C ALA A 325 -15.96 97.80 69.17
N LYS A 326 -14.70 97.40 69.37
CA LYS A 326 -13.77 98.06 70.28
C LYS A 326 -13.36 99.45 69.76
N ALA A 327 -13.12 99.58 68.45
CA ALA A 327 -12.82 100.85 67.80
C ALA A 327 -14.02 101.82 67.86
N GLU A 328 -15.23 101.33 67.63
CA GLU A 328 -16.49 102.08 67.76
C GLU A 328 -16.65 102.65 69.19
N ARG A 329 -16.45 101.80 70.21
CA ARG A 329 -16.49 102.22 71.62
C ARG A 329 -15.40 103.25 71.96
N ALA A 330 -14.23 103.15 71.36
CA ALA A 330 -13.17 104.15 71.52
C ALA A 330 -13.55 105.49 70.88
N ARG A 331 -14.20 105.47 69.71
CA ARG A 331 -14.72 106.67 69.03
C ARG A 331 -15.79 107.38 69.87
N ILE A 332 -16.77 106.62 70.38
CA ILE A 332 -17.82 107.15 71.27
C ILE A 332 -17.20 107.80 72.52
N LYS A 333 -16.19 107.17 73.15
CA LYS A 333 -15.48 107.77 74.29
C LYS A 333 -14.69 109.02 73.94
N ALA A 334 -14.14 109.11 72.73
CA ALA A 334 -13.45 110.29 72.25
C ALA A 334 -14.43 111.45 72.02
N GLU A 335 -15.55 111.18 71.36
CA GLU A 335 -16.65 112.14 71.15
C GLU A 335 -17.23 112.63 72.50
N GLU A 336 -17.41 111.75 73.48
CA GLU A 336 -17.88 112.14 74.82
C GLU A 336 -16.87 113.05 75.55
N LYS A 337 -15.56 112.78 75.39
CA LYS A 337 -14.49 113.60 75.96
C LYS A 337 -14.41 114.97 75.28
N GLU A 338 -14.65 115.03 73.97
CA GLU A 338 -14.72 116.25 73.19
C GLU A 338 -15.95 117.08 73.56
N ALA A 339 -17.12 116.45 73.69
CA ALA A 339 -18.35 117.09 74.18
C ALA A 339 -18.16 117.66 75.60
N LYS A 340 -17.45 116.96 76.49
CA LYS A 340 -17.09 117.47 77.82
C LYS A 340 -16.13 118.66 77.77
N ARG A 341 -15.20 118.72 76.80
CA ARG A 341 -14.34 119.89 76.57
C ARG A 341 -15.15 121.07 76.04
N ALA A 342 -16.01 120.84 75.05
CA ALA A 342 -16.89 121.85 74.48
C ALA A 342 -17.85 122.43 75.53
N ALA A 343 -18.43 121.60 76.40
CA ALA A 343 -19.27 122.06 77.52
C ALA A 343 -18.48 122.91 78.54
N LYS A 344 -17.21 122.57 78.79
CA LYS A 344 -16.34 123.34 79.68
C LYS A 344 -15.92 124.68 79.07
N GLU A 345 -15.70 124.73 77.76
CA GLU A 345 -15.45 125.98 77.03
C GLU A 345 -16.71 126.85 76.93
N ALA A 346 -17.89 126.26 76.70
CA ALA A 346 -19.17 126.98 76.71
C ALA A 346 -19.44 127.60 78.10
N ALA A 347 -19.23 126.85 79.19
CA ALA A 347 -19.37 127.38 80.55
C ALA A 347 -18.34 128.49 80.88
N LYS A 348 -17.16 128.45 80.25
CA LYS A 348 -16.15 129.53 80.36
C LYS A 348 -16.60 130.76 79.58
N ALA A 349 -17.08 130.58 78.35
CA ALA A 349 -17.61 131.66 77.52
C ALA A 349 -18.82 132.34 78.15
N GLU A 350 -19.69 131.58 78.84
CA GLU A 350 -20.83 132.14 79.58
C GLU A 350 -20.38 133.00 80.77
N LYS A 351 -19.35 132.55 81.51
CA LYS A 351 -18.72 133.36 82.57
C LYS A 351 -18.03 134.63 82.05
N ASP A 352 -17.37 134.53 80.90
CA ASP A 352 -16.70 135.66 80.26
C ASP A 352 -17.74 136.67 79.71
N ALA A 353 -18.87 136.19 79.18
CA ALA A 353 -20.01 137.03 78.75
C ALA A 353 -20.77 137.67 79.94
N GLU A 354 -20.84 137.01 81.09
CA GLU A 354 -21.43 137.56 82.32
C GLU A 354 -20.58 138.72 82.86
N LYS A 355 -19.24 138.57 82.83
CA LYS A 355 -18.30 139.65 83.13
C LYS A 355 -18.43 140.84 82.16
N GLU A 356 -18.56 140.58 80.86
CA GLU A 356 -18.79 141.64 79.87
C GLU A 356 -20.13 142.36 80.06
N ARG A 357 -21.18 141.65 80.52
CA ARG A 357 -22.47 142.27 80.88
C ARG A 357 -22.36 143.17 82.11
N GLU A 358 -21.56 142.78 83.09
CA GLU A 358 -21.31 143.56 84.30
C GLU A 358 -20.50 144.83 83.96
N GLN A 359 -19.51 144.70 83.08
CA GLN A 359 -18.73 145.80 82.51
C GLN A 359 -19.62 146.76 81.70
N ALA A 360 -20.52 146.25 80.86
CA ALA A 360 -21.45 147.06 80.06
C ALA A 360 -22.49 147.80 80.92
N LEU A 361 -22.86 147.26 82.09
CA LEU A 361 -23.71 147.93 83.08
C LEU A 361 -22.96 149.07 83.81
N GLU A 362 -21.65 148.93 83.98
CA GLU A 362 -20.77 149.98 84.52
C GLU A 362 -20.55 151.10 83.49
N ASP A 363 -20.32 150.76 82.22
CA ASP A 363 -20.24 151.71 81.10
C ASP A 363 -21.57 152.45 80.89
N ALA A 364 -22.71 151.78 81.09
CA ALA A 364 -24.04 152.40 81.06
C ALA A 364 -24.30 153.36 82.25
N ARG A 365 -23.60 153.18 83.38
CA ARG A 365 -23.63 154.14 84.51
C ARG A 365 -22.76 155.37 84.23
N GLU A 366 -21.64 155.24 83.53
CA GLU A 366 -20.82 156.38 83.09
C GLU A 366 -21.44 157.17 81.93
N ALA A 367 -22.18 156.52 81.03
CA ALA A 367 -22.83 157.17 79.89
C ALA A 367 -23.98 158.14 80.26
N LYS A 368 -24.45 158.17 81.53
CA LYS A 368 -25.39 159.19 82.04
C LYS A 368 -24.74 160.54 82.37
N LYS A 369 -23.40 160.65 82.35
CA LYS A 369 -22.66 161.89 82.69
C LYS A 369 -22.28 162.79 81.52
N ASN A 370 -22.47 162.39 80.25
CA ASN A 370 -22.24 163.33 79.15
C ASN A 370 -22.94 162.90 77.84
N PRO A 371 -24.00 163.61 77.42
CA PRO A 371 -24.79 163.26 76.24
C PRO A 371 -24.24 164.00 75.01
N LYS A 372 -23.46 163.34 74.15
CA LYS A 372 -23.19 163.82 72.79
C LYS A 372 -22.97 162.68 71.78
N LYS A 373 -24.00 162.52 70.94
CA LYS A 373 -24.00 162.10 69.52
C LYS A 373 -23.36 160.75 69.16
N SER A 374 -24.12 159.66 69.00
CA SER A 374 -24.99 159.29 67.85
C SER A 374 -24.21 158.93 66.56
N GLU A 375 -24.08 157.61 66.30
CA GLU A 375 -24.58 156.86 65.11
C GLU A 375 -24.48 157.44 63.66
N PRO A 376 -24.63 156.63 62.58
CA PRO A 376 -24.07 155.29 62.28
C PRO A 376 -23.71 155.12 60.76
N ALA A 377 -23.06 154.02 60.36
CA ALA A 377 -23.26 153.32 59.06
C ALA A 377 -22.35 152.08 58.95
N LYS A 378 -22.92 150.85 58.98
CA LYS A 378 -23.22 149.94 57.83
C LYS A 378 -21.98 149.24 57.22
N ALA A 379 -22.00 148.00 56.72
CA ALA A 379 -22.81 146.78 56.81
C ALA A 379 -22.38 145.88 55.62
N ASN A 380 -22.66 144.57 55.71
CA ASN A 380 -22.53 143.47 54.73
C ASN A 380 -21.15 142.80 54.65
N GLU A 381 -20.92 141.56 55.08
CA GLU A 381 -21.76 140.36 55.29
C GLU A 381 -22.50 139.85 54.04
N ALA A 382 -22.05 138.69 53.53
CA ALA A 382 -22.88 137.56 53.08
C ALA A 382 -21.94 136.44 52.56
N LYS A 383 -21.88 135.24 53.16
CA LYS A 383 -22.87 134.13 53.07
C LYS A 383 -22.84 133.53 51.65
N LYS A 384 -22.85 132.21 51.39
CA LYS A 384 -23.45 131.09 52.12
C LYS A 384 -23.36 129.81 51.25
N GLU A 385 -23.28 128.63 51.89
CA GLU A 385 -24.14 127.43 51.61
C GLU A 385 -23.96 126.66 50.26
N VAL A 386 -24.17 125.33 50.09
CA VAL A 386 -24.75 124.24 50.92
C VAL A 386 -24.76 122.89 50.14
N LYS A 387 -24.82 121.77 50.87
CA LYS A 387 -25.50 120.46 50.55
C LYS A 387 -25.03 119.65 49.33
N LYS A 388 -25.26 118.34 49.23
CA LYS A 388 -25.54 117.16 50.08
C LYS A 388 -25.85 116.04 49.07
N ALA A 389 -25.69 114.79 49.52
CA ALA A 389 -26.43 113.59 49.11
C ALA A 389 -25.93 112.73 47.90
N SER A 390 -25.42 111.55 48.28
CA SER A 390 -25.61 110.16 47.78
C SER A 390 -26.94 109.81 47.06
N PRO A 391 -27.25 108.54 46.64
CA PRO A 391 -26.46 107.27 46.63
C PRO A 391 -26.64 106.32 45.38
N ALA A 392 -25.88 105.21 45.39
CA ALA A 392 -26.18 103.81 44.98
C ALA A 392 -26.66 103.39 43.56
N LYS A 393 -25.97 102.39 42.95
CA LYS A 393 -26.39 100.98 42.66
C LYS A 393 -25.38 100.27 41.73
N GLU A 394 -24.98 99.00 42.03
CA GLU A 394 -25.22 97.73 41.26
C GLU A 394 -24.71 97.78 39.79
N GLU A 395 -23.99 96.83 39.18
CA GLU A 395 -24.07 95.35 39.06
C GLU A 395 -22.87 94.98 38.11
N GLU A 396 -21.94 94.08 38.44
CA GLU A 396 -21.86 92.65 38.01
C GLU A 396 -21.13 92.38 36.65
N ALA A 397 -20.47 91.20 36.61
CA ALA A 397 -19.89 90.43 35.49
C ALA A 397 -18.47 90.82 34.97
N GLU A 398 -17.44 90.00 35.25
CA GLU A 398 -16.97 88.78 34.51
C GLU A 398 -16.35 89.12 33.13
N LYS A 399 -15.24 88.55 32.63
CA LYS A 399 -14.34 87.45 33.03
C LYS A 399 -13.08 87.50 32.13
N GLU A 400 -11.94 87.15 32.73
CA GLU A 400 -10.73 86.45 32.22
C GLU A 400 -10.04 86.79 30.88
N PRO A 401 -8.69 86.78 30.88
CA PRO A 401 -7.90 86.40 29.71
C PRO A 401 -6.91 85.24 29.98
N SER A 402 -6.62 84.49 28.90
CA SER A 402 -5.29 83.91 28.57
C SER A 402 -4.77 82.78 29.49
N GLU A 403 -3.95 81.82 29.10
CA GLU A 403 -3.19 81.52 27.89
C GLU A 403 -2.56 80.14 28.12
N GLY A 404 -2.27 79.41 27.03
CA GLY A 404 -1.18 78.44 26.97
C GLY A 404 -1.46 77.04 27.55
N GLY A 405 -1.24 75.94 26.84
CA GLY A 405 -0.67 75.75 25.52
C GLY A 405 -0.12 74.32 25.41
N SER A 406 0.16 73.95 24.16
CA SER A 406 1.16 72.93 23.75
C SER A 406 0.88 71.47 24.10
N LYS A 407 1.16 70.45 23.29
CA LYS A 407 1.56 70.20 21.89
C LYS A 407 1.63 68.65 21.79
N VAL A 408 1.75 68.15 20.56
CA VAL A 408 2.31 66.83 20.17
C VAL A 408 1.38 65.62 20.38
N GLY A 409 1.08 64.76 19.42
CA GLY A 409 1.53 64.59 18.03
C GLY A 409 0.68 63.52 17.35
N ARG A 410 0.45 63.64 16.02
CA ARG A 410 0.89 62.69 14.97
C ARG A 410 0.98 61.23 15.44
N GLY A 411 0.33 60.23 14.87
CA GLY A 411 -0.27 60.05 13.55
C GLY A 411 -0.08 58.58 13.12
N PHE A 412 -0.83 58.14 12.11
CA PHE A 412 -0.56 56.98 11.24
C PHE A 412 -0.57 55.55 11.85
N LYS A 413 -1.58 54.74 11.47
CA LYS A 413 -1.45 53.75 10.36
C LYS A 413 -2.76 52.98 10.13
N LYS A 414 -3.17 52.94 8.86
CA LYS A 414 -4.04 51.89 8.26
C LYS A 414 -3.19 50.65 7.90
N ILE A 415 -3.89 49.54 7.63
CA ILE A 415 -3.67 48.48 6.61
C ILE A 415 -3.44 47.04 7.16
N PHE A 416 -4.39 46.15 6.77
CA PHE A 416 -4.39 44.67 6.63
C PHE A 416 -4.11 43.80 7.88
N LYS A 417 -4.80 42.68 8.13
CA LYS A 417 -4.92 41.49 7.26
C LYS A 417 -5.96 40.48 7.84
N ALA A 418 -6.65 39.76 6.96
CA ALA A 418 -7.53 38.62 7.23
C ALA A 418 -6.76 37.29 7.39
N ILE A 419 -7.51 36.18 7.59
CA ILE A 419 -7.11 34.75 7.76
C ILE A 419 -6.94 34.42 9.26
N VAL A 420 -7.75 33.53 9.86
CA VAL A 420 -7.76 32.07 9.70
C VAL A 420 -9.16 31.50 9.97
N GLY A 421 -9.60 30.58 9.12
CA GLY A 421 -10.44 29.47 9.53
C GLY A 421 -9.58 28.22 9.67
N GLU A 422 -9.83 27.47 10.75
CA GLU A 422 -9.78 26.02 10.86
C GLU A 422 -10.89 25.61 11.83
#